data_AF-A0A970DL67-F1
#
_entry.id   AF-A0A970DL67-F1
#
_cell.length_a   1.000
_cell.length_b   1.000
_cell.length_c   1.000
_cell.angle_alpha   90.00
_cell.angle_beta   90.00
_cell.angle_gamma   90.00
#
_symmetry.space_group_name_H-M   'P 1'
#
loop_
_entity.id
_entity.type
_entity.pdbx_description
1 polymer ?
#
loop_
_entity_poly.entity_id
_entity_poly.type
_entity_poly.pdbx_seq_one_letter_code
_entity_poly.pdbx_strand_id
1 'polypeptide(L)'
;MNKIKYLLFVMLFVVMLSACGSKELTINFVTGTSEQIETITVKSGKKLTNLPTPQTREGYTFDGWFLDREFKTKYTNQALKKDTTLYAKWVIKTFKVTFKDGDQVLKTETVEYGKSAQAPTVTPKEGYTFYGWDKNFDNVKSDLVVNAVWNVKKLLVTFITEDNWVIAYVEVEYGKDATPPTPPTRDGYEFDHWEGDYTNVTSDVTIKAVYKKLTYEVRFFVDGVQVGETQLVKYGEAAQAPANPTKEGYTFVGWDKEFSNVTGNLNINAVWEPIKFTVKFVDEDDTVLLEVEVEYGKDATPP
;
A
#
# COMPACT_ATOMS: atom_id res chain seq x y z
N MET A 1 -40.57 -76.79 -0.11
CA MET A 1 -40.28 -75.39 -0.49
C MET A 1 -39.37 -75.43 -1.71
N ASN A 2 -39.96 -75.44 -2.92
CA ASN A 2 -40.04 -74.32 -3.90
C ASN A 2 -38.67 -73.94 -4.51
N LYS A 3 -38.39 -73.89 -5.82
CA LYS A 3 -39.08 -74.11 -7.13
C LYS A 3 -37.93 -74.14 -8.21
N ILE A 4 -37.84 -75.11 -9.14
CA ILE A 4 -38.27 -75.08 -10.57
C ILE A 4 -37.56 -73.96 -11.41
N LYS A 5 -36.82 -74.15 -12.54
CA LYS A 5 -37.14 -74.65 -13.92
C LYS A 5 -35.80 -74.63 -14.75
N TYR A 6 -35.38 -75.66 -15.51
CA TYR A 6 -35.61 -75.91 -16.97
C TYR A 6 -35.09 -74.78 -17.90
N LEU A 7 -34.48 -74.95 -19.10
CA LEU A 7 -34.32 -76.07 -20.05
C LEU A 7 -33.63 -75.51 -21.34
N LEU A 8 -33.19 -76.42 -22.21
CA LEU A 8 -32.98 -76.30 -23.68
C LEU A 8 -31.61 -75.87 -24.23
N PHE A 9 -30.81 -76.91 -24.44
CA PHE A 9 -29.96 -77.14 -25.61
C PHE A 9 -30.84 -77.26 -26.87
N VAL A 10 -30.62 -76.44 -27.91
CA VAL A 10 -31.12 -76.70 -29.27
C VAL A 10 -29.98 -76.46 -30.25
N MET A 11 -29.41 -77.56 -30.71
CA MET A 11 -28.62 -77.65 -31.94
C MET A 11 -29.63 -77.80 -33.09
N LEU A 12 -29.74 -76.81 -33.98
CA LEU A 12 -30.55 -76.93 -35.19
C LEU A 12 -29.67 -76.89 -36.43
N PHE A 13 -29.84 -77.94 -37.22
CA PHE A 13 -29.15 -78.29 -38.45
C PHE A 13 -29.40 -77.27 -39.58
N VAL A 14 -28.37 -77.13 -40.41
CA VAL A 14 -28.24 -76.27 -41.59
C VAL A 14 -29.33 -76.52 -42.63
N VAL A 15 -30.00 -75.45 -43.09
CA VAL A 15 -30.64 -75.39 -44.40
C VAL A 15 -29.81 -74.46 -45.28
N MET A 16 -29.05 -75.05 -46.21
CA MET A 16 -28.41 -74.31 -47.30
C MET A 16 -29.48 -73.85 -48.29
N LEU A 17 -29.85 -72.58 -48.22
CA LEU A 17 -30.49 -71.87 -49.32
C LEU A 17 -29.38 -71.29 -50.21
N SER A 18 -29.14 -71.92 -51.35
CA SER A 18 -28.24 -71.45 -52.39
C SER A 18 -28.91 -70.37 -53.24
N ALA A 19 -28.06 -69.40 -53.65
CA ALA A 19 -28.30 -68.24 -54.53
C ALA A 19 -29.15 -67.10 -53.92
N CYS A 20 -28.60 -65.99 -53.44
CA CYS A 20 -27.38 -65.28 -53.82
C CYS A 20 -26.64 -64.86 -52.53
N GLY A 21 -25.65 -65.64 -52.10
CA GLY A 21 -24.88 -65.36 -50.90
C GLY A 21 -23.94 -64.17 -51.13
N SER A 22 -24.44 -62.95 -50.96
CA SER A 22 -23.60 -61.75 -51.00
C SER A 22 -22.51 -61.90 -49.94
N LYS A 23 -21.25 -61.95 -50.36
CA LYS A 23 -20.05 -62.05 -49.49
C LYS A 23 -20.24 -61.16 -48.24
N GLU A 24 -20.12 -61.72 -47.06
CA GLU A 24 -20.13 -60.95 -45.80
C GLU A 24 -18.78 -60.29 -45.59
N LEU A 25 -18.80 -59.07 -45.04
CA LEU A 25 -17.64 -58.26 -44.74
C LEU A 25 -17.58 -57.99 -43.24
N THR A 26 -16.40 -58.17 -42.65
CA THR A 26 -16.12 -57.81 -41.27
C THR A 26 -15.61 -56.37 -41.20
N ILE A 27 -16.25 -55.55 -40.37
CA ILE A 27 -15.83 -54.17 -40.13
C ILE A 27 -15.28 -54.07 -38.71
N ASN A 28 -14.02 -53.65 -38.61
CA ASN A 28 -13.33 -53.41 -37.35
C ASN A 28 -13.30 -51.93 -37.04
N PHE A 29 -13.31 -51.57 -35.75
CA PHE A 29 -13.23 -50.19 -35.29
C PHE A 29 -12.01 -50.01 -34.39
N VAL A 30 -11.13 -49.07 -34.76
CA VAL A 30 -9.97 -48.70 -33.96
C VAL A 30 -10.19 -47.30 -33.43
N THR A 31 -10.48 -47.19 -32.13
CA THR A 31 -10.82 -45.92 -31.45
C THR A 31 -9.57 -45.06 -31.19
N GLY A 32 -8.39 -45.66 -31.18
CA GLY A 32 -7.16 -45.02 -30.72
C GLY A 32 -7.13 -44.76 -29.20
N THR A 33 -8.02 -45.41 -28.45
CA THR A 33 -8.09 -45.39 -26.99
C THR A 33 -8.09 -46.84 -26.46
N SER A 34 -8.27 -47.05 -25.15
CA SER A 34 -8.49 -48.38 -24.58
C SER A 34 -9.87 -48.97 -24.87
N GLU A 35 -10.81 -48.17 -25.40
CA GLU A 35 -12.13 -48.63 -25.77
C GLU A 35 -12.06 -49.63 -26.94
N GLN A 36 -12.66 -50.80 -26.73
CA GLN A 36 -12.91 -51.78 -27.78
C GLN A 36 -14.38 -51.69 -28.18
N ILE A 37 -14.60 -51.60 -29.49
CA ILE A 37 -15.93 -51.62 -30.09
C ILE A 37 -16.06 -52.94 -30.83
N GLU A 38 -17.18 -53.65 -30.61
CA GLU A 38 -17.48 -54.91 -31.29
C GLU A 38 -17.49 -54.74 -32.81
N THR A 39 -17.06 -55.79 -33.51
CA THR A 39 -17.08 -55.80 -34.98
C THR A 39 -18.50 -55.93 -35.49
N ILE A 40 -18.76 -55.36 -36.67
CA ILE A 40 -20.05 -55.53 -37.35
C ILE A 40 -19.86 -56.30 -38.65
N THR A 41 -20.83 -57.16 -38.96
CA THR A 41 -20.86 -57.93 -40.21
C THR A 41 -21.92 -57.35 -41.14
N VAL A 42 -21.53 -57.04 -42.38
CA VAL A 42 -22.43 -56.49 -43.40
C VAL A 42 -22.26 -57.20 -44.75
N LYS A 43 -23.31 -57.24 -45.56
CA LYS A 43 -23.23 -57.77 -46.93
C LYS A 43 -22.38 -56.87 -47.82
N SER A 44 -21.53 -57.45 -48.65
CA SER A 44 -20.70 -56.73 -49.62
C SER A 44 -21.55 -55.86 -50.55
N GLY A 45 -21.08 -54.64 -50.80
CA GLY A 45 -21.80 -53.61 -51.54
C GLY A 45 -22.81 -52.81 -50.70
N LYS A 46 -23.00 -53.14 -49.41
CA LYS A 46 -23.83 -52.33 -48.51
C LYS A 46 -23.03 -51.18 -47.88
N LYS A 47 -23.79 -50.14 -47.49
CA LYS A 47 -23.31 -48.97 -46.76
C LYS A 47 -23.54 -49.18 -45.26
N LEU A 48 -22.75 -48.53 -44.41
CA LEU A 48 -22.93 -48.53 -42.97
C LEU A 48 -23.82 -47.34 -42.59
N THR A 49 -25.02 -47.61 -42.07
CA THR A 49 -25.98 -46.55 -41.71
C THR A 49 -25.94 -46.15 -40.24
N ASN A 50 -25.52 -47.06 -39.35
CA ASN A 50 -25.43 -46.81 -37.91
C ASN A 50 -24.01 -47.11 -37.42
N LEU A 51 -23.11 -46.14 -37.58
CA LEU A 51 -21.77 -46.25 -37.02
C LEU A 51 -21.82 -46.04 -35.50
N PRO A 52 -21.06 -46.82 -34.72
CA PRO A 52 -20.93 -46.57 -33.30
C PRO A 52 -20.26 -45.21 -33.07
N THR A 53 -20.65 -44.54 -32.00
CA THR A 53 -19.96 -43.35 -31.50
C THR A 53 -19.02 -43.81 -30.40
N PRO A 54 -17.69 -43.58 -30.53
CA PRO A 54 -16.75 -43.90 -29.45
C PRO A 54 -17.09 -43.19 -28.15
N GLN A 55 -16.58 -43.71 -27.04
CA GLN A 55 -16.59 -43.02 -25.75
C GLN A 55 -15.91 -41.65 -25.85
N THR A 56 -16.38 -40.71 -25.04
CA THR A 56 -15.81 -39.36 -25.00
C THR A 56 -14.34 -39.39 -24.59
N ARG A 57 -13.49 -38.71 -25.35
CA ARG A 57 -12.07 -38.50 -25.04
C ARG A 57 -11.86 -37.09 -24.50
N GLU A 58 -11.49 -36.97 -23.22
CA GLU A 58 -11.23 -35.66 -22.58
C GLU A 58 -10.25 -34.84 -23.41
N GLY A 59 -10.60 -33.58 -23.69
CA GLY A 59 -9.78 -32.66 -24.48
C GLY A 59 -9.83 -32.84 -25.99
N TYR A 60 -10.61 -33.78 -26.52
CA TYR A 60 -10.76 -33.99 -27.95
C TYR A 60 -12.23 -33.96 -28.38
N THR A 61 -12.45 -33.65 -29.65
CA THR A 61 -13.72 -33.79 -30.36
C THR A 61 -13.59 -34.91 -31.38
N PHE A 62 -14.58 -35.81 -31.43
CA PHE A 62 -14.63 -36.86 -32.43
C PHE A 62 -14.97 -36.26 -33.80
N ASP A 63 -14.05 -36.34 -34.77
CA ASP A 63 -14.25 -35.82 -36.14
C ASP A 63 -14.93 -36.87 -37.03
N GLY A 64 -14.75 -38.17 -36.73
CA GLY A 64 -15.42 -39.25 -37.43
C GLY A 64 -14.52 -40.46 -37.69
N TRP A 65 -15.05 -41.39 -38.48
CA TRP A 65 -14.37 -42.61 -38.89
C TRP A 65 -13.64 -42.45 -40.23
N PHE A 66 -12.44 -43.00 -40.36
CA PHE A 66 -11.58 -42.92 -41.55
C PHE A 66 -11.16 -44.32 -42.02
N LEU A 67 -10.94 -44.50 -43.32
CA LEU A 67 -10.56 -45.78 -43.92
C LEU A 67 -9.07 -46.13 -43.79
N ASP A 68 -8.25 -45.15 -43.41
CA ASP A 68 -6.81 -45.28 -43.30
C ASP A 68 -6.31 -44.67 -41.99
N ARG A 69 -5.18 -45.18 -41.52
CA ARG A 69 -4.62 -44.82 -40.22
C ARG A 69 -4.00 -43.42 -40.23
N GLU A 70 -3.68 -42.91 -41.42
CA GLU A 70 -3.17 -41.57 -41.68
C GLU A 70 -4.29 -40.52 -41.76
N PHE A 71 -5.55 -40.93 -41.61
CA PHE A 71 -6.75 -40.08 -41.65
C PHE A 71 -6.93 -39.26 -42.94
N LYS A 72 -6.53 -39.80 -44.09
CA LYS A 72 -6.66 -39.15 -45.40
C LYS A 72 -8.06 -39.31 -45.99
N THR A 73 -8.72 -40.44 -45.76
CA THR A 73 -9.98 -40.82 -46.40
C THR A 73 -11.08 -40.99 -45.36
N LYS A 74 -11.92 -39.96 -45.20
CA LYS A 74 -13.07 -40.00 -44.27
C LYS A 74 -14.12 -40.99 -44.78
N TYR A 75 -14.60 -41.88 -43.90
CA TYR A 75 -15.77 -42.69 -44.18
C TYR A 75 -17.03 -41.86 -43.96
N THR A 76 -17.81 -41.65 -45.01
CA THR A 76 -19.06 -40.89 -44.95
C THR A 76 -20.27 -41.81 -45.13
N ASN A 77 -20.38 -42.47 -46.29
CA ASN A 77 -21.49 -43.37 -46.62
C ASN A 77 -21.22 -44.25 -47.86
N GLN A 78 -19.96 -44.65 -48.06
CA GLN A 78 -19.56 -45.43 -49.23
C GLN A 78 -19.80 -46.93 -49.03
N ALA A 79 -20.15 -47.61 -50.11
CA ALA A 79 -20.36 -49.06 -50.12
C ALA A 79 -19.01 -49.77 -49.99
N LEU A 80 -18.93 -50.73 -49.06
CA LEU A 80 -17.70 -51.48 -48.81
C LEU A 80 -17.73 -52.79 -49.60
N LYS A 81 -16.60 -53.19 -50.19
CA LYS A 81 -16.46 -54.39 -51.03
C LYS A 81 -15.52 -55.46 -50.43
N LYS A 82 -14.82 -55.11 -49.36
CA LYS A 82 -13.88 -55.97 -48.63
C LYS A 82 -13.91 -55.63 -47.14
N ASP A 83 -13.40 -56.53 -46.31
CA ASP A 83 -13.19 -56.27 -44.90
C ASP A 83 -12.43 -54.97 -44.72
N THR A 84 -12.87 -54.16 -43.76
CA THR A 84 -12.43 -52.78 -43.61
C THR A 84 -12.24 -52.48 -42.14
N THR A 85 -11.15 -51.80 -41.81
CA THR A 85 -10.94 -51.23 -40.48
C THR A 85 -11.19 -49.73 -40.56
N LEU A 86 -12.04 -49.23 -39.69
CA LEU A 86 -12.32 -47.81 -39.53
C LEU A 86 -11.55 -47.26 -38.34
N TYR A 87 -10.87 -46.13 -38.55
CA TYR A 87 -10.04 -45.46 -37.57
C TYR A 87 -10.72 -44.17 -37.09
N ALA A 88 -10.91 -44.04 -35.78
CA ALA A 88 -11.47 -42.83 -35.19
C ALA A 88 -10.45 -41.69 -35.25
N LYS A 89 -10.85 -40.56 -35.85
CA LYS A 89 -10.05 -39.33 -35.82
C LYS A 89 -10.56 -38.42 -34.70
N TRP A 90 -9.60 -37.96 -33.90
CA TRP A 90 -9.82 -37.04 -32.79
C TRP A 90 -9.13 -35.71 -33.09
N VAL A 91 -9.86 -34.61 -32.95
CA VAL A 91 -9.32 -33.25 -33.07
C VAL A 91 -9.21 -32.67 -31.67
N ILE A 92 -8.02 -32.21 -31.29
CA ILE A 92 -7.83 -31.59 -29.97
C ILE A 92 -8.67 -30.32 -29.87
N LYS A 93 -9.35 -30.12 -28.73
CA LYS A 93 -10.10 -28.90 -28.47
C LYS A 93 -9.12 -27.75 -28.28
N THR A 94 -9.53 -26.56 -28.70
CA THR A 94 -8.79 -25.32 -28.46
C THR A 94 -9.66 -24.34 -27.70
N PHE A 95 -9.02 -23.47 -26.91
CA PHE A 95 -9.67 -22.47 -26.10
C PHE A 95 -9.01 -21.11 -26.24
N LYS A 96 -9.83 -20.08 -26.12
CA LYS A 96 -9.41 -18.69 -26.21
C LYS A 96 -9.07 -18.15 -24.81
N VAL A 97 -7.85 -17.67 -24.65
CA VAL A 97 -7.40 -16.92 -23.47
C VAL A 97 -7.28 -15.45 -23.85
N THR A 98 -7.97 -14.59 -23.11
CA THR A 98 -7.99 -13.13 -23.33
C THR A 98 -7.38 -12.43 -22.13
N PHE A 99 -6.25 -11.76 -22.33
CA PHE A 99 -5.60 -10.93 -21.32
C PHE A 99 -6.12 -9.49 -21.41
N LYS A 100 -6.52 -8.93 -20.28
CA LYS A 100 -7.11 -7.58 -20.18
C LYS A 100 -6.47 -6.72 -19.11
N ASP A 101 -6.59 -5.40 -19.29
CA ASP A 101 -6.37 -4.39 -18.26
C ASP A 101 -7.59 -3.48 -18.19
N GLY A 102 -8.46 -3.71 -17.21
CA GLY A 102 -9.82 -3.17 -17.21
C GLY A 102 -10.60 -3.63 -18.44
N ASP A 103 -11.16 -2.67 -19.19
CA ASP A 103 -11.91 -2.96 -20.42
C ASP A 103 -11.01 -3.21 -21.64
N GLN A 104 -9.73 -2.83 -21.57
CA GLN A 104 -8.80 -2.97 -22.69
C GLN A 104 -8.36 -4.43 -22.85
N VAL A 105 -8.51 -4.98 -24.06
CA VAL A 105 -7.89 -6.26 -24.43
C VAL A 105 -6.44 -6.02 -24.83
N LEU A 106 -5.52 -6.62 -24.07
CA LEU A 106 -4.08 -6.52 -24.32
C LEU A 106 -3.60 -7.57 -25.31
N LYS A 107 -4.09 -8.81 -25.14
CA LYS A 107 -3.74 -9.94 -26.01
C LYS A 107 -4.85 -10.97 -26.00
N THR A 108 -5.01 -11.67 -27.11
CA THR A 108 -5.80 -12.89 -27.21
C THR A 108 -4.92 -14.00 -27.76
N GLU A 109 -5.00 -15.18 -27.18
CA GLU A 109 -4.29 -16.37 -27.62
C GLU A 109 -5.24 -17.56 -27.67
N THR A 110 -5.08 -18.44 -28.66
CA THR A 110 -5.82 -19.71 -28.73
C THR A 110 -4.84 -20.84 -28.45
N VAL A 111 -5.14 -21.65 -27.44
CA VAL A 111 -4.28 -22.76 -27.00
C VAL A 111 -5.02 -24.10 -27.07
N GLU A 112 -4.29 -25.17 -27.31
CA GLU A 112 -4.85 -26.54 -27.24
C GLU A 112 -5.22 -26.92 -25.80
N TYR A 113 -6.14 -27.87 -25.66
CA TYR A 113 -6.57 -28.41 -24.36
C TYR A 113 -5.38 -28.81 -23.48
N GLY A 114 -5.33 -28.24 -22.28
CA GLY A 114 -4.31 -28.52 -21.28
C GLY A 114 -2.95 -27.85 -21.54
N LYS A 115 -2.82 -27.01 -22.56
CA LYS A 115 -1.63 -26.17 -22.76
C LYS A 115 -1.73 -24.85 -21.98
N SER A 116 -0.60 -24.26 -21.66
CA SER A 116 -0.51 -22.91 -21.07
C SER A 116 -0.59 -21.83 -22.14
N ALA A 117 -1.19 -20.70 -21.83
CA ALA A 117 -1.11 -19.48 -22.64
C ALA A 117 0.11 -18.63 -22.24
N GLN A 118 0.51 -17.70 -23.11
CA GLN A 118 1.60 -16.76 -22.82
C GLN A 118 1.03 -15.37 -22.57
N ALA A 119 1.30 -14.81 -21.38
CA ALA A 119 0.91 -13.44 -21.08
C ALA A 119 1.65 -12.41 -21.95
N PRO A 120 1.04 -11.28 -22.30
CA PRO A 120 1.77 -10.16 -22.88
C PRO A 120 2.68 -9.49 -21.85
N THR A 121 3.69 -8.75 -22.32
CA THR A 121 4.39 -7.79 -21.48
C THR A 121 3.47 -6.60 -21.21
N VAL A 122 3.54 -6.05 -20.00
CA VAL A 122 2.76 -4.87 -19.61
C VAL A 122 3.70 -3.77 -19.14
N THR A 123 3.41 -2.54 -19.53
CA THR A 123 4.14 -1.36 -19.04
C THR A 123 3.47 -0.88 -17.77
N PRO A 124 4.22 -0.67 -16.66
CA PRO A 124 3.62 -0.17 -15.44
C PRO A 124 2.95 1.18 -15.61
N LYS A 125 1.74 1.33 -15.04
CA LYS A 125 1.05 2.61 -14.96
C LYS A 125 1.77 3.53 -13.97
N GLU A 126 1.75 4.83 -14.25
CA GLU A 126 2.24 5.82 -13.29
C GLU A 126 1.50 5.67 -11.95
N GLY A 127 2.25 5.67 -10.85
CA GLY A 127 1.70 5.43 -9.51
C GLY A 127 1.39 3.97 -9.15
N TYR A 128 1.61 3.00 -10.06
CA TYR A 128 1.34 1.58 -9.79
C TYR A 128 2.54 0.69 -10.13
N THR A 129 2.54 -0.50 -9.54
CA THR A 129 3.41 -1.61 -9.92
C THR A 129 2.55 -2.76 -10.44
N PHE A 130 3.00 -3.42 -11.50
CA PHE A 130 2.32 -4.62 -11.99
C PHE A 130 2.59 -5.77 -11.01
N TYR A 131 1.54 -6.26 -10.37
CA TYR A 131 1.66 -7.38 -9.43
C TYR A 131 1.64 -8.72 -10.15
N GLY A 132 0.77 -8.84 -11.17
CA GLY A 132 0.60 -10.07 -11.93
C GLY A 132 -0.77 -10.17 -12.56
N TRP A 133 -1.21 -11.40 -12.79
CA TRP A 133 -2.49 -11.71 -13.41
C TRP A 133 -3.43 -12.35 -12.39
N ASP A 134 -4.74 -12.08 -12.49
CA ASP A 134 -5.75 -12.51 -11.51
C ASP A 134 -6.04 -14.02 -11.52
N LYS A 135 -5.67 -14.73 -12.60
CA LYS A 135 -5.94 -16.14 -12.80
C LYS A 135 -4.73 -16.87 -13.35
N ASN A 136 -4.61 -18.15 -12.95
CA ASN A 136 -3.67 -19.06 -13.58
C ASN A 136 -4.13 -19.35 -15.03
N PHE A 137 -3.19 -19.29 -15.96
CA PHE A 137 -3.39 -19.57 -17.38
C PHE A 137 -2.53 -20.74 -17.89
N ASP A 138 -2.06 -21.57 -16.96
CA ASP A 138 -1.53 -22.90 -17.22
C ASP A 138 -2.66 -23.93 -17.36
N ASN A 139 -2.41 -24.99 -18.13
CA ASN A 139 -3.33 -26.12 -18.26
C ASN A 139 -4.78 -25.70 -18.61
N VAL A 140 -4.94 -24.93 -19.69
CA VAL A 140 -6.22 -24.32 -20.06
C VAL A 140 -7.21 -25.37 -20.57
N LYS A 141 -8.40 -25.44 -19.96
CA LYS A 141 -9.47 -26.42 -20.27
C LYS A 141 -10.80 -25.80 -20.72
N SER A 142 -10.87 -24.47 -20.76
CA SER A 142 -12.02 -23.69 -21.21
C SER A 142 -11.55 -22.29 -21.63
N ASP A 143 -12.41 -21.53 -22.28
CA ASP A 143 -12.12 -20.11 -22.53
C ASP A 143 -11.89 -19.37 -21.21
N LEU A 144 -10.93 -18.44 -21.23
CA LEU A 144 -10.47 -17.74 -20.03
C LEU A 144 -10.30 -16.25 -20.31
N VAL A 145 -10.76 -15.43 -19.36
CA VAL A 145 -10.43 -14.00 -19.32
C VAL A 145 -9.58 -13.77 -18.08
N VAL A 146 -8.37 -13.24 -18.31
CA VAL A 146 -7.32 -13.00 -17.30
C VAL A 146 -7.08 -11.49 -17.23
N ASN A 147 -7.19 -10.91 -16.05
CA ASN A 147 -7.09 -9.47 -15.82
C ASN A 147 -5.77 -9.11 -15.12
N ALA A 148 -5.17 -8.00 -15.54
CA ALA A 148 -3.99 -7.44 -14.90
C ALA A 148 -4.33 -6.96 -13.47
N VAL A 149 -3.46 -7.30 -12.53
CA VAL A 149 -3.53 -6.88 -11.13
C VAL A 149 -2.41 -5.88 -10.86
N TRP A 150 -2.79 -4.74 -10.28
CA TRP A 150 -1.92 -3.61 -10.02
C TRP A 150 -1.89 -3.32 -8.52
N ASN A 151 -0.71 -3.02 -7.98
CA ASN A 151 -0.55 -2.48 -6.64
C ASN A 151 -0.23 -1.00 -6.73
N VAL A 152 -0.91 -0.16 -5.94
CA VAL A 152 -0.54 1.25 -5.81
C VAL A 152 0.87 1.34 -5.21
N LYS A 153 1.73 2.19 -5.78
CA LYS A 153 3.05 2.48 -5.21
C LYS A 153 2.86 3.15 -3.85
N LYS A 154 3.69 2.74 -2.89
CA LYS A 154 3.78 3.41 -1.60
C LYS A 154 5.04 4.26 -1.56
N LEU A 155 4.92 5.44 -0.98
CA LEU A 155 5.94 6.48 -0.91
C LEU A 155 6.18 6.87 0.53
N LEU A 156 7.40 7.28 0.82
CA LEU A 156 7.84 7.65 2.16
C LEU A 156 7.90 9.18 2.29
N VAL A 157 7.12 9.72 3.21
CA VAL A 157 7.23 11.11 3.68
C VAL A 157 8.02 11.12 4.98
N THR A 158 9.15 11.83 4.99
CA THR A 158 10.01 11.94 6.16
C THR A 158 9.85 13.30 6.80
N PHE A 159 9.37 13.35 8.04
CA PHE A 159 9.27 14.58 8.81
C PHE A 159 10.52 14.75 9.66
N ILE A 160 11.17 15.91 9.56
CA ILE A 160 12.43 16.22 10.26
C ILE A 160 12.39 17.57 10.97
N THR A 161 13.29 17.78 11.92
CA THR A 161 13.61 19.11 12.46
C THR A 161 14.50 19.90 11.51
N GLU A 162 14.71 21.19 11.78
CA GLU A 162 15.69 22.05 11.06
C GLU A 162 17.12 21.46 11.09
N ASP A 163 17.47 20.74 12.16
CA ASP A 163 18.77 20.08 12.34
C ASP A 163 18.83 18.68 11.68
N ASN A 164 17.86 18.34 10.83
CA ASN A 164 17.71 17.05 10.15
C ASN A 164 17.52 15.82 11.06
N TRP A 165 17.04 16.01 12.29
CA TRP A 165 16.63 14.90 13.13
C TRP A 165 15.27 14.39 12.67
N VAL A 166 15.14 13.07 12.49
CA VAL A 166 13.89 12.45 12.07
C VAL A 166 12.89 12.46 13.22
N ILE A 167 11.72 13.05 12.94
CA ILE A 167 10.56 13.08 13.83
C ILE A 167 9.69 11.86 13.55
N ALA A 168 9.37 11.60 12.29
CA ALA A 168 8.54 10.47 11.88
C ALA A 168 8.74 10.09 10.41
N TYR A 169 8.37 8.85 10.10
CA TYR A 169 8.18 8.35 8.75
C TYR A 169 6.69 8.08 8.54
N VAL A 170 6.12 8.59 7.45
CA VAL A 170 4.73 8.34 7.06
C VAL A 170 4.72 7.71 5.68
N GLU A 171 4.22 6.48 5.59
CA GLU A 171 4.01 5.79 4.32
C GLU A 171 2.62 6.14 3.76
N VAL A 172 2.57 6.62 2.52
CA VAL A 172 1.33 6.96 1.82
C VAL A 172 1.26 6.29 0.45
N GLU A 173 0.05 6.03 -0.02
CA GLU A 173 -0.19 5.63 -1.40
C GLU A 173 0.10 6.77 -2.37
N TYR A 174 0.60 6.46 -3.57
CA TYR A 174 0.90 7.45 -4.61
C TYR A 174 -0.31 8.36 -4.89
N GLY A 175 -0.07 9.66 -4.89
CA GLY A 175 -1.07 10.71 -5.10
C GLY A 175 -1.96 10.98 -3.87
N LYS A 176 -1.66 10.41 -2.70
CA LYS A 176 -2.35 10.74 -1.45
C LYS A 176 -1.58 11.77 -0.64
N ASP A 177 -2.31 12.48 0.22
CA ASP A 177 -1.74 13.41 1.18
C ASP A 177 -1.17 12.63 2.37
N ALA A 178 -0.04 13.10 2.91
CA ALA A 178 0.45 12.66 4.20
C ALA A 178 -0.15 13.52 5.32
N THR A 179 -0.43 12.88 6.45
CA THR A 179 -0.83 13.59 7.67
C THR A 179 0.41 13.86 8.51
N PRO A 180 0.77 15.12 8.79
CA PRO A 180 1.94 15.42 9.61
C PRO A 180 1.80 14.89 11.04
N PRO A 181 2.91 14.48 11.68
CA PRO A 181 2.90 14.11 13.09
C PRO A 181 2.70 15.34 13.99
N THR A 182 2.48 15.12 15.29
CA THR A 182 2.57 16.20 16.27
C THR A 182 4.01 16.71 16.31
N PRO A 183 4.26 18.02 16.12
CA PRO A 183 5.61 18.57 16.16
C PRO A 183 6.19 18.46 17.58
N PRO A 184 7.49 18.19 17.73
CA PRO A 184 8.12 18.18 19.04
C PRO A 184 8.09 19.58 19.68
N THR A 185 8.07 19.62 21.01
CA THR A 185 8.22 20.88 21.75
C THR A 185 9.69 21.31 21.77
N ARG A 186 9.95 22.62 21.65
CA ARG A 186 11.30 23.20 21.67
C ARG A 186 11.31 24.44 22.58
N ASP A 187 12.08 24.39 23.66
CA ASP A 187 12.13 25.46 24.67
C ASP A 187 12.49 26.81 24.04
N GLY A 188 11.67 27.83 24.32
CA GLY A 188 11.84 29.16 23.77
C GLY A 188 11.35 29.35 22.33
N TYR A 189 10.68 28.35 21.77
CA TYR A 189 10.10 28.41 20.45
C TYR A 189 8.66 27.89 20.45
N GLU A 190 7.84 28.45 19.58
CA GLU A 190 6.54 27.89 19.19
C GLU A 190 6.67 27.22 17.82
N PHE A 191 5.97 26.10 17.63
CA PHE A 191 5.83 25.51 16.30
C PHE A 191 5.06 26.47 15.40
N ASP A 192 5.60 26.76 14.22
CA ASP A 192 4.98 27.67 13.25
C ASP A 192 4.25 26.86 12.17
N HIS A 193 5.00 26.09 11.38
CA HIS A 193 4.43 25.25 10.32
C HIS A 193 5.38 24.13 9.87
N TRP A 194 4.87 23.24 9.00
CA TRP A 194 5.66 22.27 8.26
C TRP A 194 6.02 22.84 6.88
N GLU A 195 7.32 22.96 6.60
CA GLU A 195 7.86 23.42 5.32
C GLU A 195 8.06 22.24 4.36
N GLY A 196 7.42 22.32 3.19
CA GLY A 196 7.44 21.30 2.13
C GLY A 196 6.04 20.95 1.65
N ASP A 197 5.94 20.30 0.49
CA ASP A 197 4.66 19.78 -0.03
C ASP A 197 4.48 18.32 0.39
N TYR A 198 3.44 18.06 1.17
CA TYR A 198 3.03 16.75 1.64
C TYR A 198 1.61 16.39 1.18
N THR A 199 1.08 17.14 0.21
CA THR A 199 -0.18 16.83 -0.48
C THR A 199 0.11 16.16 -1.81
N ASN A 200 -0.81 15.31 -2.28
CA ASN A 200 -0.69 14.61 -3.57
C ASN A 200 0.73 14.02 -3.81
N VAL A 201 1.23 13.23 -2.86
CA VAL A 201 2.63 12.80 -2.85
C VAL A 201 2.92 11.84 -4.01
N THR A 202 3.81 12.21 -4.94
CA THR A 202 4.16 11.40 -6.13
C THR A 202 5.60 10.84 -6.12
N SER A 203 6.42 11.28 -5.18
CA SER A 203 7.75 10.73 -4.90
C SER A 203 8.02 10.80 -3.39
N ASP A 204 9.08 10.12 -2.93
CA ASP A 204 9.54 10.31 -1.55
C ASP A 204 9.92 11.78 -1.33
N VAL A 205 9.50 12.33 -0.19
CA VAL A 205 9.72 13.74 0.16
C VAL A 205 10.13 13.89 1.61
N THR A 206 10.82 14.99 1.91
CA THR A 206 11.25 15.36 3.26
C THR A 206 10.62 16.68 3.63
N ILE A 207 9.95 16.74 4.77
CA ILE A 207 9.18 17.88 5.28
C ILE A 207 9.82 18.36 6.58
N LYS A 208 10.06 19.66 6.70
CA LYS A 208 10.78 20.25 7.83
C LYS A 208 9.83 20.95 8.80
N ALA A 209 10.00 20.74 10.10
CA ALA A 209 9.32 21.54 11.11
C ALA A 209 10.01 22.89 11.25
N VAL A 210 9.26 23.98 11.08
CA VAL A 210 9.72 25.35 11.27
C VAL A 210 9.19 25.88 12.60
N TYR A 211 10.06 26.57 13.33
CA TYR A 211 9.76 27.10 14.65
C TYR A 211 10.02 28.60 14.70
N LYS A 212 9.14 29.31 15.41
CA LYS A 212 9.28 30.74 15.68
C LYS A 212 9.77 30.95 17.10
N LYS A 213 10.88 31.68 17.25
CA LYS A 213 11.45 32.01 18.57
C LYS A 213 10.48 32.92 19.33
N LEU A 214 10.16 32.55 20.57
CA LEU A 214 9.26 33.32 21.43
C LEU A 214 9.87 34.68 21.79
N THR A 215 9.01 35.66 22.01
CA THR A 215 9.39 37.03 22.40
C THR A 215 8.53 37.46 23.57
N TYR A 216 9.13 38.13 24.56
CA TYR A 216 8.50 38.55 25.79
C TYR A 216 8.59 40.05 26.00
N GLU A 217 7.60 40.59 26.71
CA GLU A 217 7.57 41.98 27.13
C GLU A 217 8.35 42.16 28.44
N VAL A 218 9.28 43.10 28.44
CA VAL A 218 10.02 43.52 29.64
C VAL A 218 9.76 45.01 29.89
N ARG A 219 9.35 45.33 31.12
CA ARG A 219 9.03 46.69 31.58
C ARG A 219 9.72 46.99 32.90
N PHE A 220 10.27 48.20 33.00
CA PHE A 220 10.92 48.71 34.21
C PHE A 220 10.04 49.74 34.89
N PHE A 221 10.00 49.74 36.22
CA PHE A 221 9.13 50.60 37.02
C PHE A 221 9.91 51.26 38.16
N VAL A 222 9.63 52.53 38.39
CA VAL A 222 10.10 53.30 39.55
C VAL A 222 8.87 53.82 40.28
N ASP A 223 8.74 53.44 41.56
CA ASP A 223 7.60 53.82 42.40
C ASP A 223 6.23 53.56 41.74
N GLY A 224 6.12 52.43 41.03
CA GLY A 224 4.89 51.98 40.34
C GLY A 224 4.64 52.61 38.96
N VAL A 225 5.49 53.53 38.51
CA VAL A 225 5.39 54.17 37.20
C VAL A 225 6.40 53.55 36.24
N GLN A 226 5.97 53.18 35.04
CA GLN A 226 6.86 52.62 34.03
C GLN A 226 7.90 53.67 33.59
N VAL A 227 9.16 53.27 33.55
CA VAL A 227 10.27 54.07 33.05
C VAL A 227 10.81 53.46 31.76
N GLY A 228 10.98 54.30 30.74
CA GLY A 228 11.36 53.86 29.40
C GLY A 228 10.25 53.11 28.65
N GLU A 229 10.59 52.60 27.47
CA GLU A 229 9.67 51.86 26.60
C GLU A 229 9.58 50.38 26.99
N THR A 230 8.48 49.73 26.61
CA THR A 230 8.37 48.26 26.70
C THR A 230 9.33 47.62 25.71
N GLN A 231 10.13 46.69 26.19
CA GLN A 231 11.08 45.95 25.36
C GLN A 231 10.49 44.62 24.94
N LEU A 232 10.66 44.28 23.66
CA LEU A 232 10.35 42.97 23.10
C LEU A 232 11.64 42.17 23.01
N VAL A 233 11.86 41.27 23.96
CA VAL A 233 13.09 40.50 24.10
C VAL A 233 12.85 39.05 23.69
N LYS A 234 13.65 38.53 22.75
CA LYS A 234 13.54 37.12 22.34
C LYS A 234 13.93 36.20 23.50
N TYR A 235 13.35 35.01 23.54
CA TYR A 235 13.64 34.01 24.58
C TYR A 235 15.16 33.81 24.75
N GLY A 236 15.60 33.90 26.00
CA GLY A 236 16.97 33.69 26.43
C GLY A 236 17.92 34.87 26.18
N GLU A 237 17.44 35.97 25.60
CA GLU A 237 18.23 37.19 25.43
C GLU A 237 18.07 38.12 26.64
N ALA A 238 19.00 39.05 26.80
CA ALA A 238 18.98 40.04 27.87
C ALA A 238 18.10 41.25 27.50
N ALA A 239 17.37 41.79 28.47
CA ALA A 239 16.79 43.12 28.37
C ALA A 239 17.85 44.19 28.66
N GLN A 240 17.59 45.42 28.23
CA GLN A 240 18.44 46.56 28.51
C GLN A 240 17.82 47.42 29.61
N ALA A 241 18.51 47.60 30.74
CA ALA A 241 18.03 48.51 31.77
C ALA A 241 18.00 49.97 31.27
N PRO A 242 17.01 50.78 31.68
CA PRO A 242 17.05 52.23 31.48
C PRO A 242 18.16 52.86 32.35
N ALA A 243 18.39 54.16 32.18
CA ALA A 243 19.33 54.89 33.03
C ALA A 243 18.95 54.75 34.52
N ASN A 244 19.96 54.64 35.39
CA ASN A 244 19.73 54.49 36.83
C ASN A 244 18.88 55.65 37.35
N PRO A 245 17.73 55.37 37.98
CA PRO A 245 16.87 56.42 38.51
C PRO A 245 17.51 57.08 39.74
N THR A 246 17.04 58.28 40.07
CA THR A 246 17.41 58.97 41.31
C THR A 246 16.17 59.20 42.16
N LYS A 247 16.34 59.12 43.49
CA LYS A 247 15.29 59.35 44.47
C LYS A 247 15.88 60.03 45.69
N GLU A 248 15.31 61.17 46.07
CA GLU A 248 15.80 61.95 47.21
C GLU A 248 15.74 61.13 48.51
N GLY A 249 16.85 61.14 49.27
CA GLY A 249 16.99 60.38 50.51
C GLY A 249 17.26 58.88 50.36
N TYR A 250 17.40 58.36 49.13
CA TYR A 250 17.68 56.95 48.86
C TYR A 250 18.81 56.75 47.84
N THR A 251 19.57 55.68 48.02
CA THR A 251 20.54 55.15 47.05
C THR A 251 19.86 54.09 46.20
N PHE A 252 20.02 54.17 44.87
CA PHE A 252 19.59 53.10 43.96
C PHE A 252 20.51 51.90 44.10
N VAL A 253 19.97 50.76 44.55
CA VAL A 253 20.73 49.53 44.75
C VAL A 253 20.78 48.71 43.47
N GLY A 254 19.68 48.70 42.72
CA GLY A 254 19.54 47.90 41.51
C GLY A 254 18.08 47.63 41.17
N TRP A 255 17.87 46.66 40.29
CA TRP A 255 16.56 46.20 39.87
C TRP A 255 16.19 44.90 40.61
N ASP A 256 14.91 44.70 40.91
CA ASP A 256 14.42 43.60 41.77
C ASP A 256 14.45 42.19 41.12
N LYS A 257 14.64 42.11 39.80
CA LYS A 257 14.64 40.86 39.03
C LYS A 257 15.82 40.81 38.07
N GLU A 258 16.35 39.60 37.88
CA GLU A 258 17.29 39.31 36.82
C GLU A 258 16.64 39.45 35.44
N PHE A 259 17.33 40.13 34.53
CA PHE A 259 16.88 40.36 33.16
C PHE A 259 17.94 40.06 32.11
N SER A 260 19.01 39.35 32.52
CA SER A 260 20.09 38.88 31.64
C SER A 260 19.69 37.67 30.78
N ASN A 261 18.62 36.96 31.17
CA ASN A 261 18.09 35.77 30.49
C ASN A 261 16.56 35.76 30.56
N VAL A 262 15.89 36.41 29.60
CA VAL A 262 14.43 36.58 29.62
C VAL A 262 13.73 35.33 29.09
N THR A 263 13.01 34.63 29.95
CA THR A 263 12.24 33.41 29.60
C THR A 263 10.73 33.58 29.71
N GLY A 264 10.26 34.78 30.08
CA GLY A 264 8.86 35.14 30.25
C GLY A 264 8.70 36.66 30.35
N ASN A 265 7.45 37.15 30.39
CA ASN A 265 7.19 38.57 30.58
C ASN A 265 7.68 39.02 31.98
N LEU A 266 8.35 40.17 32.04
CA LEU A 266 8.92 40.71 33.28
C LEU A 266 8.45 42.15 33.53
N ASN A 267 7.92 42.38 34.72
CA ASN A 267 7.81 43.70 35.32
C ASN A 267 8.86 43.82 36.43
N ILE A 268 9.78 44.77 36.27
CA ILE A 268 10.99 44.90 37.08
C ILE A 268 10.94 46.24 37.81
N ASN A 269 11.13 46.26 39.13
CA ASN A 269 11.02 47.45 39.97
C ASN A 269 12.39 47.89 40.50
N ALA A 270 12.56 49.21 40.66
CA ALA A 270 13.74 49.77 41.29
C ALA A 270 13.79 49.43 42.79
N VAL A 271 14.97 49.01 43.26
CA VAL A 271 15.27 48.72 44.66
C VAL A 271 16.09 49.88 45.23
N TRP A 272 15.70 50.32 46.42
CA TRP A 272 16.22 51.51 47.09
C TRP A 272 16.70 51.17 48.49
N GLU A 273 17.77 51.83 48.92
CA GLU A 273 18.26 51.80 50.30
C GLU A 273 18.27 53.24 50.85
N PRO A 274 17.66 53.51 52.02
CA PRO A 274 17.66 54.85 52.58
C PRO A 274 19.09 55.30 52.88
N ILE A 275 19.44 56.53 52.51
CA ILE A 275 20.73 57.12 52.85
C ILE A 275 20.75 57.33 54.37
N LYS A 276 21.81 56.87 55.04
CA LYS A 276 22.00 57.05 56.49
C LYS A 276 23.11 58.05 56.77
N PHE A 277 22.95 58.79 57.86
CA PHE A 277 23.91 59.74 58.38
C PHE A 277 24.32 59.32 59.79
N THR A 278 25.61 59.42 60.06
CA THR A 278 26.13 59.32 61.41
C THR A 278 26.01 60.68 62.09
N VAL A 279 25.19 60.75 63.14
CA VAL A 279 25.08 61.92 64.00
C VAL A 279 25.87 61.66 65.28
N LYS A 280 26.81 62.55 65.57
CA LYS A 280 27.62 62.51 66.80
C LYS A 280 27.19 63.63 67.72
N PHE A 281 26.80 63.28 68.93
CA PHE A 281 26.61 64.21 70.03
C PHE A 281 27.94 64.33 70.76
N VAL A 282 28.49 65.55 70.82
CA VAL A 282 29.78 65.84 71.44
C VAL A 282 29.62 66.83 72.59
N ASP A 283 30.53 66.80 73.55
CA ASP A 283 30.64 67.84 74.59
C ASP A 283 31.49 69.04 74.13
N GLU A 284 31.72 70.01 75.03
CA GLU A 284 32.49 71.23 74.75
C GLU A 284 33.96 70.97 74.39
N ASP A 285 34.49 69.77 74.69
CA ASP A 285 35.87 69.34 74.40
C ASP A 285 35.95 68.43 73.16
N ASP A 286 34.90 68.38 72.33
CA ASP A 286 34.76 67.48 71.16
C ASP A 286 34.75 65.97 71.51
N THR A 287 34.52 65.60 72.77
CA THR A 287 34.41 64.19 73.18
C THR A 287 33.05 63.64 72.73
N VAL A 288 33.04 62.52 72.00
CA VAL A 288 31.81 61.86 71.53
C VAL A 288 31.07 61.22 72.72
N LEU A 289 29.88 61.75 73.02
CA LEU A 289 28.98 61.27 74.06
C LEU A 289 28.05 60.15 73.54
N LEU A 290 27.58 60.28 72.31
CA LEU A 290 26.73 59.29 71.63
C LEU A 290 26.92 59.40 70.11
N GLU A 291 26.93 58.26 69.44
CA GLU A 291 26.97 58.17 67.99
C GLU A 291 25.81 57.29 67.52
N VAL A 292 24.93 57.85 66.68
CA VAL A 292 23.77 57.14 66.14
C VAL A 292 23.72 57.26 64.62
N GLU A 293 23.28 56.19 63.95
CA GLU A 293 22.91 56.25 62.54
C GLU A 293 21.42 56.61 62.42
N VAL A 294 21.13 57.66 61.65
CA VAL A 294 19.75 58.06 61.31
C VAL A 294 19.56 58.09 59.81
N GLU A 295 18.39 57.68 59.34
CA GLU A 295 18.04 57.80 57.92
C GLU A 295 17.85 59.26 57.52
N TYR A 296 18.07 59.57 56.24
CA TYR A 296 17.87 60.89 55.66
C TYR A 296 16.48 61.46 56.04
N GLY A 297 16.47 62.67 56.59
CA GLY A 297 15.24 63.34 57.01
C GLY A 297 14.61 62.80 58.29
N LYS A 298 15.30 61.93 59.05
CA LYS A 298 14.91 61.52 60.41
C LYS A 298 15.74 62.23 61.46
N ASP A 299 15.13 62.49 62.61
CA ASP A 299 15.79 63.12 63.75
C ASP A 299 16.67 62.12 64.51
N ALA A 300 17.83 62.58 64.98
CA ALA A 300 18.64 61.87 65.95
C ALA A 300 18.26 62.28 67.37
N THR A 301 18.13 61.30 68.27
CA THR A 301 17.80 61.55 69.67
C THR A 301 19.08 61.73 70.50
N PRO A 302 19.27 62.87 71.21
CA PRO A 302 20.44 63.09 72.07
C PRO A 302 20.46 62.18 73.30
N PRO A 303 21.65 61.88 73.87
CA PRO A 303 21.82 61.12 75.11
C PRO A 303 21.35 61.87 76.36
#